data_AF-X1E979-F1
#
_entry.id   AF-X1E979-F1
#
_cell.length_a   1.000
_cell.length_b   1.000
_cell.length_c   1.000
_cell.angle_alpha   90.00
_cell.angle_beta   90.00
_cell.angle_gamma   90.00
#
_symmetry.space_group_name_H-M   'P 1'
#
loop_
_entity.id
_entity.type
_entity.pdbx_description
1 polymer ?
#
loop_
_entity_poly.entity_id
_entity_poly.type
_entity_poly.pdbx_seq_one_letter_code
_entity_poly.pdbx_strand_id
1 'polypeptide(L)' 'YRDVDVIISMTHLPPKINKPKISGVPFITGNKIEDAKKELLRLLKN' A
#
# COMPACT_ATOMS: atom_id res chain seq x y z
N TYR A 1 2.16 6.47 14.14
CA TYR A 1 1.29 5.63 13.28
C TYR A 1 -0.19 5.61 13.71
N ARG A 2 -0.66 6.42 14.67
CA ARG A 2 -2.07 6.32 15.11
C ARG A 2 -3.05 6.84 14.03
N ASP A 3 -2.66 7.90 13.30
CA ASP A 3 -3.53 8.59 12.33
C ASP A 3 -3.18 8.33 10.86
N VAL A 4 -2.79 7.10 10.51
CA VAL A 4 -2.60 6.71 9.11
C VAL A 4 -3.65 5.68 8.70
N ASP A 5 -4.21 5.88 7.51
CA ASP A 5 -5.23 5.02 6.92
C ASP A 5 -4.61 3.84 6.17
N VAL A 6 -3.54 4.09 5.40
CA VAL A 6 -2.83 3.07 4.60
C VAL A 6 -1.32 3.28 4.70
N ILE A 7 -0.58 2.16 4.76
CA ILE A 7 0.88 2.15 4.70
C ILE A 7 1.33 1.59 3.36
N ILE A 8 2.18 2.33 2.65
CA ILE A 8 2.85 1.86 1.42
C ILE A 8 4.29 1.52 1.77
N SER A 9 4.67 0.25 1.69
CA SER A 9 6.05 -0.18 2.03
C SER A 9 6.87 -0.46 0.78
N MET A 10 8.00 0.23 0.64
CA MET A 10 8.86 0.17 -0.54
C MET A 10 9.78 -1.06 -0.62
N THR A 11 10.01 -1.76 0.49
CA THR A 11 10.99 -2.86 0.56
C THR A 11 10.37 -4.16 1.06
N HIS A 12 9.96 -4.20 2.32
CA HIS A 12 9.29 -5.34 2.94
C HIS A 12 8.07 -4.86 3.72
N LEU A 13 6.95 -5.57 3.57
CA LEU A 13 5.75 -5.28 4.35
C LEU A 13 6.03 -5.57 5.82
N PRO A 14 5.83 -4.59 6.74
CA PRO A 14 6.07 -4.81 8.15
C PRO A 14 5.24 -6.00 8.67
N PRO A 15 5.80 -6.91 9.48
CA PRO A 15 5.17 -8.18 9.82
C PRO A 15 3.92 -8.04 10.72
N LYS A 16 3.85 -7.02 11.58
CA LYS A 16 2.71 -6.81 12.51
C LYS A 16 2.34 -5.33 12.60
N ILE A 17 1.44 -4.87 11.73
CA ILE A 17 0.78 -3.58 11.87
C ILE A 17 -0.73 -3.78 11.69
N ASN A 18 -1.54 -3.30 12.63
CA ASN A 18 -3.01 -3.34 12.59
C ASN A 18 -3.59 -2.29 11.62
N LYS A 19 -2.88 -1.99 10.53
CA LYS A 19 -3.28 -1.02 9.51
C LYS A 19 -3.16 -1.64 8.13
N PRO A 20 -4.07 -1.30 7.20
CA PRO A 20 -3.95 -1.69 5.79
C PRO A 20 -2.56 -1.35 5.23
N LYS A 21 -1.99 -2.29 4.48
CA LYS A 21 -0.64 -2.16 3.92
C LYS A 21 -0.59 -2.67 2.48
N ILE A 22 0.10 -1.95 1.62
CA ILE A 22 0.33 -2.34 0.22
C ILE A 22 1.80 -2.25 -0.15
N SER A 23 2.20 -3.01 -1.17
CA SER A 23 3.55 -2.97 -1.71
C SER A 23 3.80 -1.67 -2.48
N GLY A 24 4.94 -1.05 -2.20
CA GLY A 24 5.44 0.14 -2.88
C GLY A 24 6.22 -0.15 -4.16
N VAL A 25 6.58 -1.42 -4.40
CA VAL A 25 7.38 -1.86 -5.58
C VAL A 25 6.81 -1.36 -6.92
N PRO A 26 5.48 -1.38 -7.16
CA PRO A 26 4.91 -0.85 -8.40
C PRO A 26 5.22 0.64 -8.64
N PHE A 27 5.27 1.44 -7.58
CA PHE A 27 5.55 2.88 -7.66
C PHE A 27 7.02 3.18 -7.97
N ILE A 28 7.94 2.31 -7.56
CA ILE A 28 9.37 2.44 -7.84
C ILE A 28 9.70 1.94 -9.25
N THR A 29 9.13 0.79 -9.63
CA THR A 29 9.47 0.11 -10.90
C THR A 29 8.71 0.67 -12.10
N GLY A 30 7.65 1.46 -11.89
CA GLY A 30 6.77 1.94 -12.95
C GLY A 30 5.80 0.87 -13.51
N ASN A 31 5.97 -0.39 -13.10
CA ASN A 31 5.20 -1.52 -13.60
C ASN A 31 3.97 -1.78 -12.73
N LYS A 32 2.85 -2.17 -13.36
CA LYS A 32 1.59 -2.49 -12.66
C LYS A 32 1.04 -1.36 -11.78
N ILE A 33 1.36 -0.10 -12.10
CA ILE A 33 0.85 1.09 -11.39
C ILE A 33 -0.68 1.10 -11.38
N GLU A 34 -1.31 0.72 -12.49
CA GLU A 34 -2.78 0.68 -12.60
C GLU A 34 -3.43 -0.33 -11.65
N ASP A 35 -2.79 -1.48 -11.43
CA ASP A 35 -3.28 -2.48 -10.48
C ASP A 35 -3.08 -2.00 -9.04
N ALA A 36 -1.92 -1.40 -8.73
CA ALA A 36 -1.64 -0.80 -7.43
C ALA A 36 -2.61 0.34 -7.10
N LYS A 37 -3.00 1.14 -8.09
CA LYS A 37 -4.03 2.19 -7.94
C LYS A 37 -5.38 1.60 -7.55
N LYS A 38 -5.82 0.54 -8.24
CA LYS A 38 -7.11 -0.14 -7.95
C LYS A 38 -7.10 -0.72 -6.53
N GLU A 39 -6.00 -1.33 -6.12
CA GLU A 39 -5.84 -1.87 -4.77
C GLU A 39 -5.89 -0.78 -3.69
N LEU A 40 -5.15 0.32 -3.89
CA LEU A 40 -5.17 1.46 -2.98
C LEU A 40 -6.57 2.07 -2.84
N LEU A 41 -7.28 2.29 -3.95
CA LEU A 41 -8.64 2.82 -3.94
C LEU A 41 -9.62 1.88 -3.23
N ARG A 42 -9.45 0.57 -3.37
CA ARG A 42 -10.28 -0.42 -2.65
C ARG A 42 -10.07 -0.34 -1.14
N LEU A 43 -8.84 -0.09 -0.69
CA LEU A 43 -8.54 0.04 0.75
C LEU A 43 -9.06 1.33 1.36
N LEU A 44 -9.10 2.43 0.60
CA LEU A 44 -9.56 3.75 1.07
C LEU A 44 -11.08 3.93 1.03
N LYS A 45 -11.81 3.11 0.28
CA LYS A 45 -13.29 3.16 0.17
C LYS A 45 -14.01 2.31 1.21
N ASN A 46 -13.29 1.48 1.96
CA ASN A 46 -13.79 0.75 3.13
C ASN A 46 -13.61 1.61 4.39
#